data_AF-A0A1A6C359-F1
#
_entry.id   AF-A0A1A6C359-F1
#
_cell.length_a   1.000
_cell.length_b   1.000
_cell.length_c   1.000
_cell.angle_alpha   90.00
_cell.angle_beta   90.00
_cell.angle_gamma   90.00
#
_symmetry.space_group_name_H-M   'P 1'
#
loop_
_entity.id
_entity.type
_entity.pdbx_description
1 polymer ?
#
loop_
_entity_poly.entity_id
_entity_poly.type
_entity_poly.pdbx_seq_one_letter_code
_entity_poly.pdbx_strand_id
1 'polypeptide(L)'
;MPACCFSVRAMNISTGTRKPYTSSGPDCWKPACGILRTHVTAHRHSRTFSNGWAWILGILFHFAVASRNTPVNSGWIRSKQWNPSRRKHATVTYGPSGGCMSAQLKSLPERTESRHVPIGERAAGRWPDIFAALAPDLGPALGKYGKHVSCPIHGGRDGFRLYADSRRSLYGRAVCNTCGSFINGFVLLSTLYGWSIFETYQRVALVLAGLPAESGVRIEKLLERFKQEDALKRRLALSDAVQTWKNSKPVGASMTWPLRRYLDERGIPMHLAYPYLGSDVRYHPELPYFEGGREVDRFPALLAIARNRDGKPCFLHRTWLAKNGHGKAPVSCARKTTTFFRKQDGAAIRLGGHFGSQGDVAEGIETALSVAIAVERPVWSLVNTSLMSAWSPPDEYCPRQITIWGDKDVKQAGEQAAEALSRNLKDKGLFVSARFPETPIPRDAKSVDWNDVIMNLGVEGFRNTYLWGF
;
A
#
# COMPACT_ATOMS: atom_id res chain seq x y z
N MET A 1 -56.94 -0.46 -11.18
CA MET A 1 -58.28 0.07 -11.47
C MET A 1 -59.30 -0.79 -10.76
N PRO A 2 -60.44 -0.25 -10.26
CA PRO A 2 -60.74 1.13 -9.88
C PRO A 2 -60.24 1.42 -8.43
N ALA A 3 -60.08 2.62 -7.86
CA ALA A 3 -60.74 3.93 -7.99
C ALA A 3 -62.06 4.08 -7.20
N CYS A 4 -61.98 4.66 -6.00
CA CYS A 4 -63.10 5.23 -5.25
C CYS A 4 -62.69 6.59 -4.65
N CYS A 5 -63.57 7.59 -4.80
CA CYS A 5 -63.39 8.97 -4.32
C CYS A 5 -64.24 9.26 -3.05
N PHE A 6 -64.19 10.52 -2.61
CA PHE A 6 -64.96 11.26 -1.58
C PHE A 6 -64.17 11.57 -0.29
N SER A 7 -64.25 12.76 0.32
CA SER A 7 -64.51 14.12 -0.20
C SER A 7 -64.02 15.17 0.81
N VAL A 8 -63.81 16.40 0.35
CA VAL A 8 -63.34 17.56 1.12
C VAL A 8 -64.46 18.16 1.99
N ARG A 9 -64.10 18.73 3.15
CA ARG A 9 -64.74 19.95 3.66
C ARG A 9 -63.70 20.92 4.23
N ALA A 10 -63.89 22.20 3.93
CA ALA A 10 -63.01 23.31 4.32
C ALA A 10 -63.86 24.48 4.86
N MET A 11 -63.25 25.40 5.63
CA MET A 11 -63.67 26.78 6.00
C MET A 11 -63.06 27.16 7.38
N ASN A 12 -62.77 28.42 7.75
CA ASN A 12 -62.37 29.60 6.97
C ASN A 12 -61.75 30.69 7.90
N ILE A 13 -60.68 31.35 7.44
CA ILE A 13 -60.33 32.79 7.49
C ILE A 13 -60.80 33.69 8.68
N SER A 14 -59.85 34.40 9.34
CA SER A 14 -59.79 35.88 9.59
C SER A 14 -58.71 36.23 10.64
N THR A 15 -57.60 36.93 10.34
CA THR A 15 -57.35 38.38 10.18
C THR A 15 -57.54 39.27 11.43
N GLY A 16 -56.46 39.91 11.91
CA GLY A 16 -56.52 41.01 12.89
C GLY A 16 -55.13 41.50 13.37
N THR A 17 -54.88 42.81 13.39
CA THR A 17 -53.57 43.44 13.72
C THR A 17 -53.69 44.49 14.83
N ARG A 18 -52.65 44.66 15.67
CA ARG A 18 -52.08 45.95 16.18
C ARG A 18 -50.97 45.77 17.25
N LYS A 19 -50.04 46.74 17.33
CA LYS A 19 -49.01 46.98 18.39
C LYS A 19 -49.55 48.08 19.38
N PRO A 20 -48.81 48.79 20.28
CA PRO A 20 -47.38 48.73 20.73
C PRO A 20 -47.09 48.97 22.25
N TYR A 21 -45.82 48.91 22.70
CA TYR A 21 -45.05 49.89 23.55
C TYR A 21 -43.66 49.27 23.96
N THR A 22 -42.49 49.81 23.56
CA THR A 22 -41.47 50.63 24.32
C THR A 22 -40.97 50.03 25.65
N SER A 23 -39.71 50.14 26.11
CA SER A 23 -38.46 50.88 25.76
C SER A 23 -37.24 50.00 26.19
N SER A 24 -35.93 50.29 26.02
CA SER A 24 -35.11 51.50 25.83
C SER A 24 -33.75 51.17 25.13
N GLY A 25 -33.07 52.16 24.52
CA GLY A 25 -31.79 52.01 23.79
C GLY A 25 -30.51 52.20 24.66
N PRO A 26 -29.35 52.66 24.12
CA PRO A 26 -29.14 53.38 22.84
C PRO A 26 -28.02 52.87 21.89
N ASP A 27 -27.93 53.55 20.73
CA ASP A 27 -26.95 53.42 19.61
C ASP A 27 -25.50 53.85 19.99
N CYS A 28 -24.47 53.94 19.13
CA CYS A 28 -24.30 54.00 17.66
C CYS A 28 -22.85 53.48 17.32
N TRP A 29 -22.35 53.25 16.10
CA TRP A 29 -22.37 54.01 14.83
C TRP A 29 -22.20 53.10 13.57
N LYS A 30 -22.44 53.69 12.38
CA LYS A 30 -21.84 53.33 11.07
C LYS A 30 -21.44 54.63 10.34
N PRO A 31 -20.63 54.58 9.25
CA PRO A 31 -21.20 54.62 7.89
C PRO A 31 -20.51 53.61 6.92
N ALA A 32 -21.21 52.91 6.01
CA ALA A 32 -21.69 53.34 4.66
C ALA A 32 -20.56 53.34 3.58
N CYS A 33 -20.77 53.09 2.28
CA CYS A 33 -21.79 52.36 1.50
C CYS A 33 -21.21 52.15 0.07
N GLY A 34 -21.73 51.20 -0.72
CA GLY A 34 -21.28 51.00 -2.10
C GLY A 34 -22.08 49.93 -2.85
N ILE A 35 -23.15 50.35 -3.53
CA ILE A 35 -24.03 49.46 -4.32
C ILE A 35 -23.71 49.62 -5.80
N LEU A 36 -23.58 48.50 -6.52
CA LEU A 36 -23.87 48.42 -7.95
C LEU A 36 -24.54 47.07 -8.25
N ARG A 37 -25.75 47.12 -8.82
CA ARG A 37 -26.49 45.95 -9.31
C ARG A 37 -26.12 45.70 -10.78
N THR A 38 -25.88 44.45 -11.14
CA THR A 38 -26.10 43.95 -12.51
C THR A 38 -26.78 42.59 -12.47
N HIS A 39 -27.67 42.35 -13.43
CA HIS A 39 -28.39 41.09 -13.57
C HIS A 39 -27.44 39.94 -13.93
N VAL A 40 -27.67 38.75 -13.36
CA VAL A 40 -27.13 37.50 -13.90
C VAL A 40 -28.28 36.51 -14.08
N THR A 41 -28.48 36.10 -15.33
CA THR A 41 -29.43 35.07 -15.76
C THR A 41 -29.04 33.69 -15.24
N ALA A 42 -30.03 32.86 -14.92
CA ALA A 42 -29.80 31.51 -14.43
C ALA A 42 -29.25 30.60 -15.56
N HIS A 43 -27.99 30.17 -15.42
CA HIS A 43 -27.45 29.06 -16.22
C HIS A 43 -27.07 27.86 -15.34
N ARG A 44 -27.66 26.73 -15.69
CA ARG A 44 -27.50 25.41 -15.06
C ARG A 44 -26.09 24.89 -15.37
N HIS A 45 -25.17 24.93 -14.41
CA HIS A 45 -23.82 24.34 -14.57
C HIS A 45 -23.69 23.00 -13.85
N SER A 46 -23.52 21.94 -14.63
CA SER A 46 -23.06 20.64 -14.19
C SER A 46 -21.63 20.75 -13.65
N ARG A 47 -21.43 20.49 -12.35
CA ARG A 47 -20.09 20.40 -11.74
C ARG A 47 -19.53 18.99 -11.92
N THR A 48 -18.68 18.81 -12.92
CA THR A 48 -17.80 17.65 -13.05
C THR A 48 -16.67 17.73 -12.03
N PHE A 49 -16.73 16.92 -10.97
CA PHE A 49 -15.64 16.81 -10.00
C PHE A 49 -14.43 16.09 -10.61
N SER A 50 -13.36 16.84 -10.91
CA SER A 50 -12.10 16.31 -11.48
C SER A 50 -10.83 16.77 -10.74
N ASN A 51 -10.96 17.30 -9.52
CA ASN A 51 -9.85 17.88 -8.75
C ASN A 51 -9.24 16.91 -7.73
N GLY A 52 -8.47 15.94 -8.22
CA GLY A 52 -7.57 15.10 -7.41
C GLY A 52 -6.12 15.03 -7.93
N TRP A 53 -5.84 15.62 -9.10
CA TRP A 53 -4.58 15.43 -9.84
C TRP A 53 -3.78 16.71 -10.11
N ALA A 54 -4.37 17.90 -9.90
CA ALA A 54 -3.69 19.19 -10.07
C ALA A 54 -2.40 19.28 -9.22
N TRP A 55 -2.42 18.72 -8.00
CA TRP A 55 -1.25 18.64 -7.11
C TRP A 55 -0.10 17.79 -7.66
N ILE A 56 -0.37 16.64 -8.29
CA ILE A 56 0.69 15.76 -8.81
C ILE A 56 1.34 16.37 -10.07
N LEU A 57 0.55 17.04 -10.91
CA LEU A 57 1.08 17.80 -12.04
C LEU A 57 1.86 19.05 -11.57
N GLY A 58 1.40 19.73 -10.52
CA GLY A 58 2.09 20.87 -9.91
C GLY A 58 3.48 20.53 -9.36
N ILE A 59 3.63 19.36 -8.72
CA ILE A 59 4.94 18.87 -8.23
C ILE A 59 5.93 18.66 -9.40
N LEU A 60 5.47 18.13 -10.54
CA LEU A 60 6.33 18.00 -11.72
C LEU A 60 6.74 19.36 -12.31
N PHE A 61 5.88 20.38 -12.20
CA PHE A 61 6.16 21.72 -12.70
C PHE A 61 7.16 22.49 -11.82
N HIS A 62 6.99 22.47 -10.49
CA HIS A 62 7.88 23.19 -9.57
C HIS A 62 9.33 22.67 -9.59
N PHE A 63 9.54 21.36 -9.81
CA PHE A 63 10.89 20.78 -9.93
C PHE A 63 11.49 20.84 -11.35
N ALA A 64 10.76 21.32 -12.36
CA ALA A 64 11.27 21.48 -13.73
C ALA A 64 11.90 22.86 -14.00
N VAL A 65 11.68 23.84 -13.12
CA VAL A 65 12.25 25.19 -13.23
C VAL A 65 13.73 25.24 -12.77
N ALA A 66 14.15 24.31 -11.92
CA ALA A 66 15.48 24.30 -11.29
C ALA A 66 16.63 23.69 -12.14
N SER A 67 16.43 23.41 -13.44
CA SER A 67 17.46 22.77 -14.28
C SER A 67 17.48 23.22 -15.75
N ARG A 68 17.31 24.53 -16.01
CA ARG A 68 17.52 25.11 -17.35
C ARG A 68 18.78 25.97 -17.38
N ASN A 69 19.91 25.36 -17.75
CA ASN A 69 21.04 26.05 -18.40
C ASN A 69 22.09 25.06 -18.92
N THR A 70 21.84 24.47 -20.10
CA THR A 70 22.86 24.00 -21.06
C THR A 70 22.15 23.69 -22.39
N PRO A 71 22.55 24.29 -23.53
CA PRO A 71 22.05 23.88 -24.85
C PRO A 71 22.77 22.61 -25.33
N VAL A 72 22.06 21.70 -26.00
CA VAL A 72 22.64 20.53 -26.67
C VAL A 72 22.34 20.61 -28.15
N ASN A 73 23.39 20.51 -28.98
CA ASN A 73 23.31 20.62 -30.43
C ASN A 73 22.48 19.48 -31.07
N SER A 74 21.69 19.85 -32.08
CA SER A 74 20.91 18.93 -32.91
C SER A 74 21.76 18.27 -34.00
N GLY A 75 22.10 16.99 -33.82
CA GLY A 75 22.72 16.16 -34.87
C GLY A 75 21.67 15.36 -35.66
N TRP A 76 21.54 15.63 -36.95
CA TRP A 76 20.70 14.86 -37.88
C TRP A 76 21.43 13.61 -38.37
N ILE A 77 20.82 12.41 -38.26
CA ILE A 77 21.14 11.26 -39.13
C ILE A 77 19.83 10.59 -39.56
N ARG A 78 19.73 10.28 -40.87
CA ARG A 78 18.54 9.70 -41.51
C ARG A 78 18.55 8.16 -41.54
N SER A 79 17.33 7.61 -41.58
CA SER A 79 16.90 6.41 -42.30
C SER A 79 17.53 5.03 -42.01
N LYS A 80 16.65 4.04 -41.80
CA LYS A 80 16.44 2.94 -42.77
C LYS A 80 15.00 2.40 -42.67
N GLN A 81 14.36 2.21 -43.82
CA GLN A 81 13.02 1.62 -43.93
C GLN A 81 13.09 0.09 -43.74
N TRP A 82 12.04 -0.50 -43.17
CA TRP A 82 11.86 -1.95 -43.09
C TRP A 82 10.71 -2.37 -44.02
N ASN A 83 11.00 -3.31 -44.94
CA ASN A 83 10.04 -3.86 -45.90
C ASN A 83 9.68 -5.32 -45.49
N PRO A 84 8.39 -5.67 -45.31
CA PRO A 84 8.00 -6.99 -44.82
C PRO A 84 7.65 -7.98 -45.95
N SER A 85 8.48 -9.01 -46.17
CA SER A 85 8.04 -10.18 -46.94
C SER A 85 8.78 -11.46 -46.56
N ARG A 86 8.06 -12.38 -45.90
CA ARG A 86 8.09 -13.85 -46.09
C ARG A 86 7.22 -14.53 -45.03
N ARG A 87 5.95 -14.78 -45.36
CA ARG A 87 5.16 -15.83 -44.70
C ARG A 87 5.75 -17.18 -45.12
N LYS A 88 5.94 -18.10 -44.19
CA LYS A 88 5.96 -19.53 -44.47
C LYS A 88 4.95 -20.20 -43.56
N HIS A 89 4.01 -20.93 -44.15
CA HIS A 89 3.08 -21.78 -43.43
C HIS A 89 3.82 -23.02 -42.93
N ALA A 90 3.52 -23.44 -41.70
CA ALA A 90 3.89 -24.74 -41.18
C ALA A 90 2.66 -25.33 -40.49
N THR A 91 2.16 -26.42 -41.04
CA THR A 91 0.97 -27.14 -40.56
C THR A 91 1.31 -27.91 -39.28
N VAL A 92 0.45 -27.83 -38.26
CA VAL A 92 0.61 -28.60 -37.02
C VAL A 92 -0.29 -29.83 -37.07
N THR A 93 0.30 -31.02 -37.02
CA THR A 93 -0.38 -32.30 -36.80
C THR A 93 -0.11 -32.78 -35.37
N TYR A 94 -1.14 -33.25 -34.68
CA TYR A 94 -1.02 -33.85 -33.35
C TYR A 94 -0.78 -35.36 -33.44
N GLY A 95 0.11 -35.88 -32.59
CA GLY A 95 0.37 -37.30 -32.36
C GLY A 95 0.91 -37.51 -30.93
N PRO A 96 0.61 -38.63 -30.24
CA PRO A 96 0.67 -38.69 -28.79
C PRO A 96 1.97 -39.29 -28.20
N SER A 97 2.21 -38.95 -26.93
CA SER A 97 2.93 -39.72 -25.90
C SER A 97 4.30 -40.33 -26.22
N GLY A 98 5.35 -39.72 -25.69
CA GLY A 98 6.66 -40.34 -25.48
C GLY A 98 7.44 -39.58 -24.41
N GLY A 99 7.64 -40.19 -23.23
CA GLY A 99 8.35 -39.55 -22.12
C GLY A 99 9.88 -39.62 -22.28
N CYS A 100 10.60 -38.59 -21.84
CA CYS A 100 12.02 -38.68 -21.55
C CYS A 100 12.42 -37.73 -20.41
N MET A 101 13.51 -38.06 -19.74
CA MET A 101 13.89 -37.57 -18.40
C MET A 101 14.29 -36.09 -18.41
N SER A 102 13.73 -35.29 -17.50
CA SER A 102 14.25 -33.95 -17.21
C SER A 102 15.37 -34.02 -16.16
N ALA A 103 16.56 -33.55 -16.55
CA ALA A 103 17.71 -33.49 -15.66
C ALA A 103 17.45 -32.58 -14.45
N GLN A 104 17.94 -32.97 -13.27
CA GLN A 104 17.90 -32.15 -12.06
C GLN A 104 18.82 -30.93 -12.20
N LEU A 105 18.28 -29.80 -12.70
CA LEU A 105 18.89 -28.50 -12.43
C LEU A 105 18.73 -28.21 -10.92
N LYS A 106 19.84 -28.26 -10.19
CA LYS A 106 19.91 -27.74 -8.83
C LYS A 106 19.64 -26.23 -8.87
N SER A 107 18.50 -25.82 -8.35
CA SER A 107 18.13 -24.41 -8.23
C SER A 107 19.10 -23.67 -7.31
N LEU A 108 19.78 -22.65 -7.84
CA LEU A 108 20.48 -21.66 -7.03
C LEU A 108 19.44 -20.84 -6.24
N PRO A 109 19.70 -20.50 -4.96
CA PRO A 109 18.71 -19.84 -4.12
C PRO A 109 18.39 -18.42 -4.59
N GLU A 110 17.11 -18.08 -4.52
CA GLU A 110 16.52 -16.84 -5.01
C GLU A 110 16.98 -15.62 -4.19
N ARG A 111 17.34 -14.52 -4.87
CA ARG A 111 17.94 -13.32 -4.23
C ARG A 111 16.92 -12.19 -4.00
N THR A 112 15.70 -12.55 -3.60
CA THR A 112 14.50 -11.68 -3.65
C THR A 112 13.92 -11.25 -2.29
N GLU A 113 14.38 -11.82 -1.17
CA GLU A 113 13.94 -11.44 0.20
C GLU A 113 14.98 -10.56 0.92
N SER A 114 14.74 -9.24 1.13
CA SER A 114 15.55 -8.47 2.09
C SER A 114 15.04 -7.11 2.63
N ARG A 115 13.86 -6.60 2.22
CA ARG A 115 13.44 -5.21 2.58
C ARG A 115 12.45 -5.05 3.73
N HIS A 116 11.73 -6.11 4.12
CA HIS A 116 10.77 -6.08 5.25
C HIS A 116 11.27 -6.79 6.52
N VAL A 117 12.34 -7.57 6.41
CA VAL A 117 12.98 -8.26 7.53
C VAL A 117 13.83 -7.27 8.35
N PRO A 118 13.68 -7.18 9.67
CA PRO A 118 14.48 -6.31 10.54
C PRO A 118 16.00 -6.49 10.34
N ILE A 119 16.78 -5.41 10.54
CA ILE A 119 18.24 -5.44 10.32
C ILE A 119 18.93 -6.49 11.20
N GLY A 120 18.44 -6.73 12.41
CA GLY A 120 18.97 -7.77 13.31
C GLY A 120 18.77 -9.19 12.79
N GLU A 121 17.63 -9.49 12.16
CA GLU A 121 17.36 -10.77 11.50
C GLU A 121 18.16 -10.91 10.20
N ARG A 122 18.30 -9.83 9.42
CA ARG A 122 19.17 -9.82 8.22
C ARG A 122 20.65 -9.97 8.53
N ALA A 123 21.07 -9.56 9.73
CA ALA A 123 22.42 -9.75 10.26
C ALA A 123 22.63 -11.14 10.86
N ALA A 124 21.56 -11.89 11.16
CA ALA A 124 21.66 -13.17 11.83
C ALA A 124 22.46 -14.17 10.97
N GLY A 125 23.44 -14.84 11.59
CA GLY A 125 24.37 -15.73 10.90
C GLY A 125 25.39 -15.06 9.98
N ARG A 126 25.29 -13.73 9.75
CA ARG A 126 26.21 -12.96 8.87
C ARG A 126 27.24 -12.12 9.62
N TRP A 127 27.29 -12.24 10.94
CA TRP A 127 28.23 -11.49 11.79
C TRP A 127 29.71 -11.67 11.45
N PRO A 128 30.22 -12.83 11.00
CA PRO A 128 31.60 -12.94 10.52
C PRO A 128 31.92 -11.95 9.38
N ASP A 129 31.07 -11.88 8.34
CA ASP A 129 31.22 -10.92 7.23
C ASP A 129 31.14 -9.46 7.73
N ILE A 130 30.18 -9.20 8.62
CA ILE A 130 29.90 -7.85 9.13
C ILE A 130 31.08 -7.35 9.98
N PHE A 131 31.66 -8.21 10.81
CA PHE A 131 32.86 -7.88 11.60
C PHE A 131 34.10 -7.78 10.71
N ALA A 132 34.27 -8.65 9.71
CA ALA A 132 35.38 -8.54 8.76
C ALA A 132 35.35 -7.22 7.97
N ALA A 133 34.15 -6.71 7.64
CA ALA A 133 33.98 -5.42 6.98
C ALA A 133 34.10 -4.21 7.93
N LEU A 134 33.45 -4.25 9.11
CA LEU A 134 33.32 -3.08 10.00
C LEU A 134 34.37 -3.00 11.10
N ALA A 135 35.03 -4.12 11.44
CA ALA A 135 35.86 -4.24 12.63
C ALA A 135 37.15 -5.05 12.37
N PRO A 136 38.13 -4.49 11.64
CA PRO A 136 39.42 -5.13 11.40
C PRO A 136 40.13 -5.59 12.67
N ASP A 137 39.95 -4.85 13.77
CA ASP A 137 40.52 -5.15 15.10
C ASP A 137 39.98 -6.46 15.71
N LEU A 138 38.84 -6.98 15.22
CA LEU A 138 38.34 -8.32 15.57
C LEU A 138 39.04 -9.44 14.79
N GLY A 139 39.90 -9.15 13.81
CA GLY A 139 40.60 -10.13 12.97
C GLY A 139 41.21 -11.33 13.74
N PRO A 140 41.97 -11.10 14.83
CA PRO A 140 42.52 -12.19 15.65
C PRO A 140 41.46 -13.10 16.29
N ALA A 141 40.29 -12.54 16.65
CA ALA A 141 39.16 -13.28 17.20
C ALA A 141 38.35 -14.01 16.12
N LEU A 142 38.18 -13.38 14.94
CA LEU A 142 37.52 -13.97 13.77
C LEU A 142 38.28 -15.21 13.26
N GLY A 143 39.61 -15.18 13.28
CA GLY A 143 40.44 -16.36 12.97
C GLY A 143 40.46 -17.45 14.05
N LYS A 144 39.89 -17.19 15.24
CA LYS A 144 39.99 -18.07 16.43
C LYS A 144 38.67 -18.14 17.23
N TYR A 145 37.54 -18.29 16.54
CA TYR A 145 36.21 -18.39 17.16
C TYR A 145 36.17 -19.33 18.38
N GLY A 146 35.51 -18.89 19.45
CA GLY A 146 35.40 -19.62 20.73
C GLY A 146 36.64 -19.52 21.63
N LYS A 147 37.83 -19.21 21.11
CA LYS A 147 39.08 -19.08 21.86
C LYS A 147 39.34 -17.64 22.28
N HIS A 148 40.07 -17.50 23.39
CA HIS A 148 40.49 -16.23 23.95
C HIS A 148 41.68 -15.61 23.19
N VAL A 149 41.66 -14.28 23.06
CA VAL A 149 42.66 -13.42 22.41
C VAL A 149 42.75 -12.07 23.15
N SER A 150 43.71 -11.23 22.77
CA SER A 150 43.81 -9.84 23.27
C SER A 150 42.51 -9.07 23.05
N CYS A 151 42.13 -8.21 24.01
CA CYS A 151 40.91 -7.43 23.89
C CYS A 151 41.15 -6.19 23.01
N PRO A 152 40.40 -5.99 21.92
CA PRO A 152 40.57 -4.82 21.06
C PRO A 152 40.09 -3.51 21.69
N ILE A 153 39.45 -3.55 22.87
CA ILE A 153 38.93 -2.37 23.59
C ILE A 153 39.96 -1.83 24.60
N HIS A 154 40.69 -2.72 25.31
CA HIS A 154 41.59 -2.33 26.40
C HIS A 154 42.95 -3.05 26.40
N GLY A 155 43.24 -3.89 25.39
CA GLY A 155 44.47 -4.69 25.30
C GLY A 155 44.45 -5.98 26.12
N GLY A 156 45.56 -6.27 26.80
CA GLY A 156 45.78 -7.53 27.52
C GLY A 156 46.20 -8.70 26.62
N ARG A 157 46.36 -9.91 27.17
CA ARG A 157 46.85 -11.09 26.44
C ARG A 157 45.73 -11.98 25.87
N ASP A 158 44.72 -12.28 26.69
CA ASP A 158 43.71 -13.33 26.45
C ASP A 158 42.33 -12.95 27.02
N GLY A 159 42.07 -11.64 27.20
CA GLY A 159 40.86 -11.16 27.86
C GLY A 159 39.55 -11.32 27.07
N PHE A 160 39.57 -11.53 25.74
CA PHE A 160 38.39 -11.39 24.86
C PHE A 160 38.15 -12.61 23.97
N ARG A 161 36.89 -12.94 23.66
CA ARG A 161 36.53 -13.90 22.61
C ARG A 161 35.19 -13.61 21.93
N LEU A 162 35.08 -14.04 20.67
CA LEU A 162 33.80 -14.24 19.98
C LEU A 162 33.24 -15.63 20.29
N TYR A 163 31.93 -15.75 20.48
CA TYR A 163 31.30 -17.06 20.70
C TYR A 163 31.33 -17.91 19.43
N ALA A 164 31.68 -19.19 19.55
CA ALA A 164 31.72 -20.12 18.42
C ALA A 164 30.32 -20.36 17.80
N ASP A 165 30.31 -20.70 16.51
CA ASP A 165 29.09 -20.83 15.73
C ASP A 165 28.15 -21.90 16.31
N SER A 166 27.01 -21.41 16.78
CA SER A 166 26.01 -22.13 17.56
C SER A 166 24.74 -21.30 17.52
N ARG A 167 23.58 -21.88 17.84
CA ARG A 167 22.30 -21.14 17.84
C ARG A 167 22.32 -19.84 18.69
N ARG A 168 23.25 -19.74 19.65
CA ARG A 168 23.47 -18.55 20.49
C ARG A 168 24.41 -17.50 19.86
N SER A 169 25.25 -17.87 18.90
CA SER A 169 26.21 -16.98 18.21
C SER A 169 25.66 -16.32 16.95
N LEU A 170 24.47 -16.74 16.48
CA LEU A 170 23.75 -16.12 15.35
C LEU A 170 23.60 -14.60 15.45
N TYR A 171 23.74 -14.00 16.64
CA TYR A 171 23.67 -12.57 16.90
C TYR A 171 25.04 -11.87 17.07
N GLY A 172 26.17 -12.52 16.77
CA GLY A 172 27.50 -11.89 16.84
C GLY A 172 27.96 -11.60 18.26
N ARG A 173 27.77 -12.56 19.17
CA ARG A 173 28.07 -12.36 20.59
C ARG A 173 29.57 -12.41 20.87
N ALA A 174 30.00 -11.63 21.87
CA ALA A 174 31.34 -11.69 22.42
C ALA A 174 31.33 -11.59 23.95
N VAL A 175 32.45 -11.91 24.58
CA VAL A 175 32.67 -11.65 26.01
C VAL A 175 34.12 -11.24 26.23
N CYS A 176 34.30 -10.33 27.18
CA CYS A 176 35.59 -9.96 27.74
C CYS A 176 35.57 -10.12 29.26
N ASN A 177 36.65 -10.66 29.83
CA ASN A 177 36.79 -10.82 31.28
C ASN A 177 36.80 -9.47 32.01
N THR A 178 37.26 -8.39 31.36
CA THR A 178 37.30 -7.02 31.91
C THR A 178 36.14 -6.15 31.44
N CYS A 179 35.86 -6.13 30.12
CA CYS A 179 34.82 -5.26 29.54
C CYS A 179 33.39 -5.85 29.63
N GLY A 180 33.22 -7.08 30.13
CA GLY A 180 31.92 -7.72 30.28
C GLY A 180 31.40 -8.42 29.01
N SER A 181 30.08 -8.67 28.97
CA SER A 181 29.42 -9.47 27.93
C SER A 181 28.73 -8.62 26.86
N PHE A 182 29.02 -8.89 25.60
CA PHE A 182 28.39 -8.25 24.45
C PHE A 182 27.24 -9.13 23.93
N ILE A 183 26.01 -8.72 24.22
CA ILE A 183 24.79 -9.54 23.98
C ILE A 183 24.46 -9.73 22.49
N ASN A 184 25.00 -8.89 21.60
CA ASN A 184 24.96 -9.02 20.16
C ASN A 184 26.06 -8.15 19.51
N GLY A 185 26.22 -8.28 18.19
CA GLY A 185 27.25 -7.58 17.43
C GLY A 185 27.01 -6.07 17.26
N PHE A 186 25.78 -5.57 17.40
CA PHE A 186 25.53 -4.12 17.45
C PHE A 186 26.11 -3.53 18.74
N VAL A 187 25.90 -4.19 19.89
CA VAL A 187 26.49 -3.77 21.16
C VAL A 187 28.02 -3.84 21.10
N LEU A 188 28.59 -4.93 20.55
CA LEU A 188 30.04 -5.05 20.38
C LEU A 188 30.63 -3.91 19.53
N LEU A 189 30.07 -3.64 18.35
CA LEU A 189 30.54 -2.58 17.46
C LEU A 189 30.39 -1.18 18.07
N SER A 190 29.26 -0.93 18.73
CA SER A 190 28.99 0.33 19.42
C SER A 190 29.99 0.58 20.56
N THR A 191 30.31 -0.43 21.37
CA THR A 191 31.33 -0.30 22.43
C THR A 191 32.75 -0.23 21.88
N LEU A 192 33.07 -0.98 20.83
CA LEU A 192 34.43 -1.03 20.26
C LEU A 192 34.86 0.31 19.65
N TYR A 193 33.95 1.02 18.99
CA TYR A 193 34.26 2.26 18.25
C TYR A 193 33.53 3.51 18.74
N GLY A 194 32.80 3.43 19.86
CA GLY A 194 32.05 4.56 20.43
C GLY A 194 30.85 5.03 19.59
N TRP A 195 30.43 4.26 18.59
CA TRP A 195 29.33 4.62 17.69
C TRP A 195 28.00 4.63 18.43
N SER A 196 27.12 5.57 18.07
CA SER A 196 25.74 5.51 18.58
C SER A 196 25.01 4.27 18.05
N ILE A 197 23.96 3.83 18.74
CA ILE A 197 23.14 2.67 18.34
C ILE A 197 22.63 2.84 16.90
N PHE A 198 22.09 4.02 16.57
CA PHE A 198 21.55 4.36 15.25
C PHE A 198 22.61 4.24 14.13
N GLU A 199 23.79 4.80 14.38
CA GLU A 199 24.93 4.80 13.47
C GLU A 199 25.48 3.37 13.25
N THR A 200 25.47 2.55 14.30
CA THR A 200 25.85 1.14 14.24
C THR A 200 24.88 0.32 13.39
N TYR A 201 23.56 0.52 13.58
CA TYR A 201 22.54 -0.10 12.73
C TYR A 201 22.71 0.28 11.25
N GLN A 202 23.08 1.52 10.96
CA GLN A 202 23.33 1.99 9.59
C GLN A 202 24.56 1.33 8.96
N ARG A 203 25.70 1.28 9.66
CA ARG A 203 26.91 0.57 9.19
C ARG A 203 26.62 -0.87 8.82
N VAL A 204 25.93 -1.60 9.72
CA VAL A 204 25.52 -2.98 9.48
C VAL A 204 24.59 -3.08 8.27
N ALA A 205 23.61 -2.18 8.15
CA ALA A 205 22.70 -2.16 7.00
C ALA A 205 23.40 -1.90 5.64
N LEU A 206 24.48 -1.12 5.61
CA LEU A 206 25.29 -0.85 4.42
C LEU A 206 26.07 -2.10 3.97
N VAL A 207 26.73 -2.81 4.88
CA VAL A 207 27.40 -4.10 4.59
C VAL A 207 26.38 -5.14 4.13
N LEU A 208 25.22 -5.22 4.78
CA LEU A 208 24.12 -6.09 4.37
C LEU A 208 23.52 -5.73 3.00
N ALA A 209 23.77 -4.52 2.50
CA ALA A 209 23.39 -4.07 1.16
C ALA A 209 24.49 -4.26 0.10
N GLY A 210 25.67 -4.76 0.49
CA GLY A 210 26.81 -4.99 -0.42
C GLY A 210 27.57 -3.72 -0.80
N LEU A 211 27.46 -2.64 -0.01
CA LEU A 211 28.26 -1.44 -0.19
C LEU A 211 29.61 -1.60 0.56
N PRO A 212 30.72 -1.07 0.02
CA PRO A 212 32.01 -1.13 0.70
C PRO A 212 31.94 -0.29 1.98
N ALA A 213 32.07 -0.96 3.12
CA ALA A 213 32.21 -0.30 4.41
C ALA A 213 33.69 -0.21 4.77
N GLU A 214 34.42 0.64 4.04
CA GLU A 214 35.79 0.97 4.40
C GLU A 214 35.81 1.74 5.72
N SER A 215 36.66 1.30 6.65
CA SER A 215 36.98 2.06 7.86
C SER A 215 37.47 3.46 7.47
N GLY A 216 36.83 4.50 8.01
CA GLY A 216 37.16 5.89 7.71
C GLY A 216 36.34 6.56 6.60
N VAL A 217 35.47 5.84 5.87
CA VAL A 217 34.47 6.54 5.03
C VAL A 217 33.48 7.24 5.95
N ARG A 218 33.51 8.58 5.94
CA ARG A 218 32.51 9.45 6.57
C ARG A 218 31.11 8.98 6.17
N ILE A 219 30.38 8.44 7.13
CA ILE A 219 29.07 7.81 6.92
C ILE A 219 28.06 8.79 6.39
N GLU A 220 28.23 10.07 6.70
CA GLU A 220 27.50 11.18 6.13
C GLU A 220 27.45 11.06 4.60
N LYS A 221 28.56 10.71 3.94
CA LYS A 221 28.65 10.56 2.47
C LYS A 221 27.91 9.31 1.95
N LEU A 222 27.94 8.19 2.69
CA LEU A 222 27.23 6.96 2.32
C LEU A 222 25.72 7.08 2.57
N LEU A 223 25.32 7.70 3.68
CA LEU A 223 23.93 8.06 3.96
C LEU A 223 23.39 9.04 2.93
N GLU A 224 24.19 10.04 2.54
CA GLU A 224 23.79 11.02 1.55
C GLU A 224 23.60 10.38 0.17
N ARG A 225 24.55 9.52 -0.26
CA ARG A 225 24.37 8.68 -1.45
C ARG A 225 23.11 7.80 -1.36
N PHE A 226 22.87 7.14 -0.22
CA PHE A 226 21.67 6.31 -0.03
C PHE A 226 20.37 7.12 -0.07
N LYS A 227 20.34 8.31 0.53
CA LYS A 227 19.19 9.24 0.44
C LYS A 227 18.95 9.67 -1.01
N GLN A 228 20.00 9.96 -1.77
CA GLN A 228 19.92 10.35 -3.18
C GLN A 228 19.42 9.21 -4.07
N GLU A 229 19.96 8.00 -3.91
CA GLU A 229 19.51 6.80 -4.62
C GLU A 229 18.04 6.45 -4.29
N ASP A 230 17.63 6.55 -3.01
CA ASP A 230 16.23 6.37 -2.60
C ASP A 230 15.29 7.47 -3.11
N ALA A 231 15.74 8.72 -3.13
CA ALA A 231 14.98 9.85 -3.69
C ALA A 231 14.78 9.70 -5.20
N LEU A 232 15.83 9.30 -5.94
CA LEU A 232 15.75 8.99 -7.36
C LEU A 232 14.81 7.81 -7.61
N LYS A 233 14.93 6.72 -6.84
CA LYS A 233 14.03 5.55 -6.95
C LYS A 233 12.57 5.94 -6.71
N ARG A 234 12.29 6.78 -5.70
CA ARG A 234 10.94 7.31 -5.44
C ARG A 234 10.43 8.22 -6.57
N ARG A 235 11.28 9.07 -7.15
CA ARG A 235 10.91 9.91 -8.31
C ARG A 235 10.55 9.07 -9.54
N LEU A 236 11.32 8.03 -9.82
CA LEU A 236 11.03 7.08 -10.91
C LEU A 236 9.75 6.29 -10.64
N ALA A 237 9.57 5.78 -9.41
CA ALA A 237 8.35 5.08 -8.99
C ALA A 237 7.09 5.95 -9.09
N LEU A 238 7.17 7.23 -8.73
CA LEU A 238 6.07 8.19 -8.93
C LEU A 238 5.79 8.43 -10.41
N SER A 239 6.82 8.60 -11.24
CA SER A 239 6.68 8.80 -12.69
C SER A 239 6.00 7.61 -13.37
N ASP A 240 6.41 6.38 -13.02
CA ASP A 240 5.79 5.13 -13.47
C ASP A 240 4.32 5.02 -13.04
N ALA A 241 4.02 5.28 -11.76
CA ALA A 241 2.66 5.24 -11.26
C ALA A 241 1.75 6.27 -11.95
N VAL A 242 2.24 7.49 -12.20
CA VAL A 242 1.52 8.53 -12.94
C VAL A 242 1.26 8.11 -14.39
N GLN A 243 2.26 7.55 -15.08
CA GLN A 243 2.08 7.14 -16.48
C GLN A 243 1.17 5.92 -16.62
N THR A 244 1.32 4.93 -15.73
CA THR A 244 0.42 3.78 -15.59
C THR A 244 -1.02 4.24 -15.39
N TRP A 245 -1.24 5.20 -14.49
CA TRP A 245 -2.57 5.73 -14.22
C TRP A 245 -3.16 6.49 -15.41
N LYS A 246 -2.38 7.34 -16.09
CA LYS A 246 -2.80 8.06 -17.30
C LYS A 246 -3.21 7.12 -18.43
N ASN A 247 -2.48 6.01 -18.61
CA ASN A 247 -2.75 5.04 -19.68
C ASN A 247 -3.95 4.11 -19.37
N SER A 248 -4.40 4.07 -18.12
CA SER A 248 -5.56 3.28 -17.70
C SER A 248 -6.91 3.93 -18.05
N LYS A 249 -7.98 3.15 -18.02
CA LYS A 249 -9.37 3.53 -18.31
C LYS A 249 -10.23 3.52 -17.03
N PRO A 250 -11.33 4.29 -16.97
CA PRO A 250 -12.38 4.08 -15.97
C PRO A 250 -12.94 2.64 -16.04
N VAL A 251 -13.39 2.10 -14.90
CA VAL A 251 -13.93 0.74 -14.81
C VAL A 251 -15.20 0.50 -15.65
N GLY A 252 -15.94 1.55 -15.98
CA GLY A 252 -17.13 1.49 -16.84
C GLY A 252 -16.86 1.58 -18.35
N ALA A 253 -15.60 1.57 -18.79
CA ALA A 253 -15.26 1.60 -20.21
C ALA A 253 -15.60 0.27 -20.91
N SER A 254 -15.94 0.29 -22.19
CA SER A 254 -16.40 -0.91 -22.94
C SER A 254 -15.41 -2.09 -22.99
N MET A 255 -14.12 -1.84 -22.78
CA MET A 255 -13.05 -2.87 -22.80
C MET A 255 -12.74 -3.51 -21.43
N THR A 256 -13.56 -3.29 -20.39
CA THR A 256 -13.32 -3.82 -19.04
C THR A 256 -13.84 -5.24 -18.79
N TRP A 257 -14.22 -5.97 -19.86
CA TRP A 257 -14.78 -7.31 -19.75
C TRP A 257 -13.92 -8.34 -18.95
N PRO A 258 -12.56 -8.32 -18.97
CA PRO A 258 -11.77 -9.24 -18.14
C PRO A 258 -11.90 -8.92 -16.64
N LEU A 259 -12.01 -7.63 -16.29
CA LEU A 259 -12.28 -7.19 -14.92
C LEU A 259 -13.71 -7.53 -14.51
N ARG A 260 -14.69 -7.36 -15.41
CA ARG A 260 -16.07 -7.77 -15.15
C ARG A 260 -16.14 -9.26 -14.86
N ARG A 261 -15.60 -10.13 -15.73
CA ARG A 261 -15.58 -11.57 -15.49
C ARG A 261 -14.84 -11.92 -14.19
N TYR A 262 -13.70 -11.28 -13.93
CA TYR A 262 -12.95 -11.48 -12.67
C TYR A 262 -13.79 -11.19 -11.43
N LEU A 263 -14.58 -10.12 -11.42
CA LEU A 263 -15.43 -9.75 -10.28
C LEU A 263 -16.71 -10.60 -10.24
N ASP A 264 -17.34 -10.87 -11.38
CA ASP A 264 -18.52 -11.73 -11.49
C ASP A 264 -18.20 -13.16 -10.97
N GLU A 265 -17.03 -13.73 -11.30
CA GLU A 265 -16.51 -15.01 -10.77
C GLU A 265 -16.07 -14.98 -9.29
N ARG A 266 -16.09 -13.80 -8.67
CA ARG A 266 -15.88 -13.60 -7.24
C ARG A 266 -17.17 -13.25 -6.51
N GLY A 267 -18.34 -13.40 -7.13
CA GLY A 267 -19.60 -13.06 -6.47
C GLY A 267 -19.73 -11.56 -6.20
N ILE A 268 -19.00 -10.73 -6.97
CA ILE A 268 -19.01 -9.27 -6.96
C ILE A 268 -19.58 -8.83 -8.33
N PRO A 269 -20.90 -8.90 -8.59
CA PRO A 269 -21.44 -8.54 -9.89
C PRO A 269 -21.09 -7.10 -10.25
N MET A 270 -20.51 -6.88 -11.43
CA MET A 270 -20.02 -5.55 -11.82
C MET A 270 -21.08 -4.43 -11.69
N HIS A 271 -22.35 -4.73 -11.92
CA HIS A 271 -23.45 -3.76 -11.80
C HIS A 271 -23.71 -3.32 -10.34
N LEU A 272 -23.43 -4.18 -9.35
CA LEU A 272 -23.50 -3.85 -7.92
C LEU A 272 -22.19 -3.22 -7.42
N ALA A 273 -21.06 -3.61 -7.99
CA ALA A 273 -19.74 -3.09 -7.62
C ALA A 273 -19.47 -1.67 -8.15
N TYR A 274 -20.06 -1.32 -9.30
CA TYR A 274 -19.78 -0.08 -10.02
C TYR A 274 -19.89 1.22 -9.20
N PRO A 275 -20.89 1.43 -8.31
CA PRO A 275 -20.95 2.61 -7.44
C PRO A 275 -19.74 2.75 -6.50
N TYR A 276 -19.11 1.63 -6.11
CA TYR A 276 -17.98 1.61 -5.20
C TYR A 276 -16.63 1.73 -5.91
N LEU A 277 -16.55 1.33 -7.17
CA LEU A 277 -15.37 1.41 -8.05
C LEU A 277 -15.15 2.84 -8.59
N GLY A 278 -15.12 3.82 -7.67
CA GLY A 278 -15.02 5.25 -7.97
C GLY A 278 -13.65 5.73 -8.46
N SER A 279 -13.33 7.00 -8.22
CA SER A 279 -12.15 7.68 -8.79
C SER A 279 -10.79 7.09 -8.37
N ASP A 280 -10.74 6.30 -7.31
CA ASP A 280 -9.53 5.62 -6.82
C ASP A 280 -9.29 4.23 -7.43
N VAL A 281 -10.19 3.75 -8.29
CA VAL A 281 -10.06 2.46 -8.99
C VAL A 281 -10.14 2.62 -10.50
N ARG A 282 -9.23 1.97 -11.24
CA ARG A 282 -9.16 2.01 -12.71
C ARG A 282 -8.77 0.66 -13.29
N TYR A 283 -8.98 0.51 -14.59
CA TYR A 283 -8.62 -0.69 -15.35
C TYR A 283 -7.52 -0.37 -16.37
N HIS A 284 -6.46 -1.16 -16.42
CA HIS A 284 -5.44 -1.06 -17.45
C HIS A 284 -5.51 -2.29 -18.37
N PRO A 285 -5.69 -2.16 -19.70
CA PRO A 285 -5.92 -3.31 -20.58
C PRO A 285 -4.67 -4.17 -20.81
N GLU A 286 -3.48 -3.56 -20.87
CA GLU A 286 -2.22 -4.25 -21.19
C GLU A 286 -1.07 -3.74 -20.31
N LEU A 287 -1.18 -3.98 -19.01
CA LEU A 287 -0.19 -3.55 -18.03
C LEU A 287 1.03 -4.47 -18.09
N PRO A 288 2.25 -3.97 -18.36
CA PRO A 288 3.44 -4.81 -18.40
C PRO A 288 3.73 -5.38 -17.01
N TYR A 289 4.17 -6.64 -17.01
CA TYR A 289 4.50 -7.40 -15.82
C TYR A 289 5.98 -7.80 -15.88
N PHE A 290 6.71 -7.48 -14.80
CA PHE A 290 8.16 -7.64 -14.74
C PHE A 290 8.59 -8.66 -13.67
N GLU A 291 9.58 -9.49 -14.01
CA GLU A 291 10.30 -10.40 -13.12
C GLU A 291 11.80 -10.30 -13.40
N GLY A 292 12.64 -10.34 -12.36
CA GLY A 292 14.09 -10.17 -12.51
C GLY A 292 14.54 -8.87 -13.18
N GLY A 293 13.67 -7.85 -13.25
CA GLY A 293 13.92 -6.60 -13.99
C GLY A 293 13.65 -6.66 -15.50
N ARG A 294 13.13 -7.78 -16.03
CA ARG A 294 12.75 -7.96 -17.44
C ARG A 294 11.23 -7.99 -17.59
N GLU A 295 10.71 -7.45 -18.69
CA GLU A 295 9.29 -7.59 -19.04
C GLU A 295 9.04 -9.04 -19.46
N VAL A 296 8.04 -9.68 -18.85
CA VAL A 296 7.68 -11.09 -19.13
C VAL A 296 6.52 -11.16 -20.10
N ASP A 297 5.45 -10.41 -19.81
CA ASP A 297 4.22 -10.33 -20.62
C ASP A 297 3.41 -9.08 -20.20
N ARG A 298 2.30 -8.80 -20.89
CA ARG A 298 1.32 -7.75 -20.58
C ARG A 298 -0.04 -8.37 -20.29
N PHE A 299 -0.71 -7.91 -19.23
CA PHE A 299 -2.03 -8.42 -18.87
C PHE A 299 -3.03 -7.29 -18.57
N PRO A 300 -4.34 -7.55 -18.69
CA PRO A 300 -5.37 -6.75 -18.03
C PRO A 300 -5.06 -6.61 -16.54
N ALA A 301 -5.36 -5.45 -15.95
CA ALA A 301 -5.08 -5.20 -14.54
C ALA A 301 -6.09 -4.27 -13.89
N LEU A 302 -6.43 -4.59 -12.64
CA LEU A 302 -7.08 -3.69 -11.70
C LEU A 302 -6.02 -2.79 -11.06
N LEU A 303 -6.17 -1.48 -11.22
CA LEU A 303 -5.37 -0.45 -10.58
C LEU A 303 -6.15 0.19 -9.45
N ALA A 304 -5.52 0.37 -8.30
CA ALA A 304 -6.13 1.09 -7.19
C ALA A 304 -5.11 1.99 -6.47
N ILE A 305 -5.50 3.24 -6.20
CA ILE A 305 -4.68 4.18 -5.43
C ILE A 305 -5.08 4.13 -3.96
N ALA A 306 -4.10 3.91 -3.08
CA ALA A 306 -4.28 4.11 -1.66
C ALA A 306 -3.88 5.54 -1.26
N ARG A 307 -4.64 6.14 -0.35
CA ARG A 307 -4.45 7.51 0.15
C ARG A 307 -4.31 7.54 1.67
N ASN A 308 -3.47 8.42 2.19
CA ASN A 308 -3.41 8.69 3.62
C ASN A 308 -4.70 9.41 4.11
N ARG A 309 -4.76 9.71 5.42
CA ARG A 309 -5.86 10.48 6.02
C ARG A 309 -6.13 11.81 5.28
N ASP A 310 -5.08 12.56 4.92
CA ASP A 310 -5.16 13.85 4.19
C ASP A 310 -5.66 13.72 2.73
N GLY A 311 -5.98 12.50 2.25
CA GLY A 311 -6.39 12.26 0.85
C GLY A 311 -5.23 12.27 -0.16
N LYS A 312 -3.98 12.41 0.29
CA LYS A 312 -2.80 12.35 -0.58
C LYS A 312 -2.53 10.89 -0.97
N PRO A 313 -2.36 10.58 -2.27
CA PRO A 313 -1.92 9.26 -2.71
C PRO A 313 -0.61 8.85 -2.03
N CYS A 314 -0.47 7.57 -1.67
CA CYS A 314 0.74 7.00 -1.04
C CYS A 314 1.42 5.93 -1.91
N PHE A 315 0.62 5.06 -2.53
CA PHE A 315 1.07 3.99 -3.40
C PHE A 315 0.01 3.61 -4.44
N LEU A 316 0.47 2.97 -5.53
CA LEU A 316 -0.38 2.37 -6.55
C LEU A 316 -0.35 0.84 -6.39
N HIS A 317 -1.50 0.26 -6.05
CA HIS A 317 -1.72 -1.18 -6.02
C HIS A 317 -2.12 -1.67 -7.43
N ARG A 318 -1.53 -2.79 -7.87
CA ARG A 318 -1.80 -3.43 -9.16
C ARG A 318 -2.17 -4.89 -8.91
N THR A 319 -3.32 -5.32 -9.39
CA THR A 319 -3.68 -6.74 -9.53
C THR A 319 -3.72 -7.08 -11.02
N TRP A 320 -2.78 -7.87 -11.53
CA TRP A 320 -2.85 -8.38 -12.89
C TRP A 320 -3.86 -9.54 -12.95
N LEU A 321 -4.69 -9.54 -13.97
CA LEU A 321 -5.78 -10.49 -14.21
C LEU A 321 -5.40 -11.43 -15.35
N ALA A 322 -6.00 -12.62 -15.40
CA ALA A 322 -5.84 -13.48 -16.56
C ALA A 322 -6.39 -12.79 -17.82
N LYS A 323 -5.75 -12.98 -18.98
CA LYS A 323 -6.16 -12.35 -20.26
C LYS A 323 -7.61 -12.69 -20.66
N ASN A 324 -8.11 -13.83 -20.20
CA ASN A 324 -9.47 -14.33 -20.41
C ASN A 324 -10.46 -13.97 -19.28
N GLY A 325 -10.03 -13.17 -18.29
CA GLY A 325 -10.81 -12.78 -17.11
C GLY A 325 -10.93 -13.84 -16.00
N HIS A 326 -10.48 -15.08 -16.24
CA HIS A 326 -10.59 -16.18 -15.28
C HIS A 326 -9.52 -16.07 -14.19
N GLY A 327 -9.85 -15.34 -13.12
CA GLY A 327 -8.97 -15.13 -11.99
C GLY A 327 -7.79 -14.17 -12.25
N LYS A 328 -6.75 -14.31 -11.41
CA LYS A 328 -5.52 -13.49 -11.45
C LYS A 328 -4.59 -13.99 -12.57
N ALA A 329 -3.67 -13.13 -13.02
CA ALA A 329 -2.68 -13.52 -14.02
C ALA A 329 -1.83 -14.71 -13.54
N PRO A 330 -1.49 -15.69 -14.42
CA PRO A 330 -0.68 -16.86 -14.07
C PRO A 330 0.81 -16.50 -14.00
N VAL A 331 1.18 -15.75 -12.95
CA VAL A 331 2.53 -15.19 -12.74
C VAL A 331 2.93 -15.33 -11.26
N SER A 332 4.24 -15.26 -10.95
CA SER A 332 4.73 -15.54 -9.58
C SER A 332 4.09 -14.67 -8.49
N CYS A 333 3.79 -13.40 -8.81
CA CYS A 333 3.18 -12.48 -7.87
C CYS A 333 2.22 -11.51 -8.58
N ALA A 334 0.96 -11.94 -8.73
CA ALA A 334 -0.08 -11.21 -9.45
C ALA A 334 -0.62 -9.94 -8.75
N ARG A 335 -0.16 -9.62 -7.52
CA ARG A 335 -0.44 -8.36 -6.82
C ARG A 335 0.88 -7.66 -6.49
N LYS A 336 1.10 -6.41 -6.95
CA LYS A 336 2.31 -5.63 -6.61
C LYS A 336 1.94 -4.18 -6.27
N THR A 337 2.65 -3.61 -5.31
CA THR A 337 2.49 -2.23 -4.86
C THR A 337 3.71 -1.39 -5.24
N THR A 338 3.49 -0.24 -5.87
CA THR A 338 4.55 0.78 -6.06
C THR A 338 4.36 1.90 -5.06
N THR A 339 5.13 1.86 -3.97
CA THR A 339 5.24 2.95 -3.01
C THR A 339 6.07 4.09 -3.58
N PHE A 340 5.53 5.31 -3.57
CA PHE A 340 6.24 6.51 -4.00
C PHE A 340 6.51 7.50 -2.85
N PHE A 341 5.72 7.48 -1.77
CA PHE A 341 6.02 8.20 -0.52
C PHE A 341 6.29 7.23 0.63
N ARG A 342 7.30 7.53 1.47
CA ARG A 342 7.74 6.62 2.56
C ARG A 342 6.67 6.40 3.64
N LYS A 343 5.95 7.45 3.99
CA LYS A 343 4.86 7.42 4.97
C LYS A 343 3.59 6.90 4.29
N GLN A 344 3.23 5.68 4.65
CA GLN A 344 1.97 5.04 4.27
C GLN A 344 0.93 5.14 5.40
N ASP A 345 1.16 6.03 6.39
CA ASP A 345 0.36 6.34 7.59
C ASP A 345 -1.14 6.01 7.46
N GLY A 346 -1.52 4.75 7.71
CA GLY A 346 -2.90 4.29 7.57
C GLY A 346 -3.51 4.49 6.18
N ALA A 347 -2.78 4.23 5.10
CA ALA A 347 -3.26 4.48 3.74
C ALA A 347 -4.32 3.46 3.30
N ALA A 348 -5.43 3.94 2.75
CA ALA A 348 -6.58 3.14 2.35
C ALA A 348 -7.02 3.42 0.91
N ILE A 349 -7.57 2.42 0.24
CA ILE A 349 -8.26 2.52 -1.07
C ILE A 349 -9.74 2.80 -0.79
N ARG A 350 -10.23 3.94 -1.27
CA ARG A 350 -11.52 4.52 -0.84
C ARG A 350 -12.68 4.12 -1.75
N LEU A 351 -13.17 2.89 -1.59
CA LEU A 351 -14.31 2.41 -2.39
C LEU A 351 -15.61 3.06 -1.90
N GLY A 352 -16.41 3.57 -2.83
CA GLY A 352 -17.64 4.33 -2.54
C GLY A 352 -17.43 5.80 -2.16
N GLY A 353 -16.20 6.30 -2.13
CA GLY A 353 -15.91 7.70 -1.82
C GLY A 353 -15.77 7.96 -0.32
N HIS A 354 -16.44 8.99 0.21
CA HIS A 354 -16.33 9.42 1.61
C HIS A 354 -17.31 8.65 2.51
N PHE A 355 -16.91 8.42 3.77
CA PHE A 355 -17.83 7.91 4.79
C PHE A 355 -18.92 8.91 5.16
N GLY A 356 -20.03 8.39 5.68
CA GLY A 356 -21.05 9.19 6.36
C GLY A 356 -20.79 9.22 7.88
N SER A 357 -21.86 9.13 8.67
CA SER A 357 -21.76 8.93 10.13
C SER A 357 -21.20 7.54 10.51
N GLN A 358 -21.34 6.56 9.62
CA GLN A 358 -20.76 5.23 9.71
C GLN A 358 -19.68 5.08 8.63
N GLY A 359 -18.58 4.42 8.98
CA GLY A 359 -17.55 3.99 8.04
C GLY A 359 -17.23 2.51 8.22
N ASP A 360 -16.91 1.85 7.12
CA ASP A 360 -16.56 0.43 7.10
C ASP A 360 -15.17 0.28 6.49
N VAL A 361 -14.37 -0.61 7.06
CA VAL A 361 -13.01 -0.91 6.58
C VAL A 361 -12.80 -2.41 6.50
N ALA A 362 -12.08 -2.88 5.49
CA ALA A 362 -11.73 -4.29 5.32
C ALA A 362 -10.27 -4.44 4.87
N GLU A 363 -9.69 -5.65 4.91
CA GLU A 363 -8.31 -5.85 4.45
C GLU A 363 -8.21 -5.77 2.90
N GLY A 364 -8.69 -6.77 2.17
CA GLY A 364 -8.60 -6.85 0.71
C GLY A 364 -9.52 -5.88 -0.06
N ILE A 365 -9.21 -5.65 -1.35
CA ILE A 365 -10.09 -4.89 -2.26
C ILE A 365 -11.35 -5.71 -2.56
N GLU A 366 -11.19 -6.99 -2.87
CA GLU A 366 -12.29 -7.92 -3.13
C GLU A 366 -13.14 -8.14 -1.88
N THR A 367 -12.50 -8.27 -0.70
CA THR A 367 -13.15 -8.25 0.62
C THR A 367 -14.02 -7.00 0.80
N ALA A 368 -13.43 -5.80 0.62
CA ALA A 368 -14.13 -4.53 0.77
C ALA A 368 -15.29 -4.35 -0.23
N LEU A 369 -15.14 -4.78 -1.48
CA LEU A 369 -16.23 -4.76 -2.48
C LEU A 369 -17.38 -5.70 -2.10
N SER A 370 -17.06 -6.89 -1.61
CA SER A 370 -18.06 -7.89 -1.17
C SER A 370 -18.89 -7.32 -0.02
N VAL A 371 -18.23 -6.78 1.00
CA VAL A 371 -18.88 -6.09 2.10
C VAL A 371 -19.69 -4.90 1.58
N ALA A 372 -19.14 -4.03 0.73
CA ALA A 372 -19.81 -2.81 0.25
C ALA A 372 -21.13 -3.10 -0.48
N ILE A 373 -21.17 -4.17 -1.28
CA ILE A 373 -22.40 -4.65 -1.94
C ILE A 373 -23.39 -5.18 -0.91
N ALA A 374 -22.93 -5.88 0.13
CA ALA A 374 -23.81 -6.38 1.19
C ALA A 374 -24.39 -5.25 2.07
N VAL A 375 -23.57 -4.28 2.52
CA VAL A 375 -23.98 -3.19 3.42
C VAL A 375 -24.53 -1.94 2.72
N GLU A 376 -24.48 -1.89 1.38
CA GLU A 376 -24.89 -0.77 0.52
C GLU A 376 -24.23 0.59 0.82
N ARG A 377 -23.03 0.60 1.42
CA ARG A 377 -22.32 1.82 1.84
C ARG A 377 -20.80 1.74 1.59
N PRO A 378 -20.07 2.87 1.61
CA PRO A 378 -18.63 2.90 1.31
C PRO A 378 -17.80 2.05 2.28
N VAL A 379 -16.98 1.14 1.74
CA VAL A 379 -16.05 0.31 2.51
C VAL A 379 -14.63 0.54 1.99
N TRP A 380 -13.70 0.91 2.86
CA TRP A 380 -12.32 1.18 2.45
C TRP A 380 -11.43 -0.05 2.64
N SER A 381 -10.65 -0.39 1.60
CA SER A 381 -9.65 -1.46 1.70
C SER A 381 -8.36 -0.90 2.31
N LEU A 382 -7.90 -1.53 3.39
CA LEU A 382 -6.66 -1.22 4.10
C LEU A 382 -5.46 -1.97 3.52
N VAL A 383 -5.66 -2.79 2.49
CA VAL A 383 -4.67 -3.49 1.64
C VAL A 383 -3.89 -4.61 2.33
N ASN A 384 -3.55 -4.49 3.62
CA ASN A 384 -2.93 -5.53 4.43
C ASN A 384 -3.03 -5.23 5.94
N THR A 385 -2.84 -6.26 6.77
CA THR A 385 -2.74 -6.19 8.25
C THR A 385 -1.83 -5.08 8.81
N SER A 386 -0.68 -4.79 8.18
CA SER A 386 0.25 -3.74 8.65
C SER A 386 -0.35 -2.34 8.52
N LEU A 387 -0.99 -2.06 7.39
CA LEU A 387 -1.68 -0.80 7.13
C LEU A 387 -3.00 -0.69 7.92
N MET A 388 -3.70 -1.82 8.10
CA MET A 388 -4.88 -1.90 8.97
C MET A 388 -4.55 -1.46 10.40
N SER A 389 -3.52 -2.04 11.01
CA SER A 389 -3.12 -1.73 12.40
C SER A 389 -2.74 -0.26 12.61
N ALA A 390 -2.25 0.41 11.55
CA ALA A 390 -1.85 1.81 11.54
C ALA A 390 -2.95 2.78 11.06
N TRP A 391 -4.16 2.29 10.76
CA TRP A 391 -5.22 3.11 10.17
C TRP A 391 -5.85 4.10 11.17
N SER A 392 -6.33 5.22 10.63
CA SER A 392 -7.12 6.23 11.34
C SER A 392 -8.07 6.87 10.34
N PRO A 393 -9.32 7.20 10.73
CA PRO A 393 -10.20 7.97 9.87
C PRO A 393 -9.62 9.36 9.56
N PRO A 394 -10.02 9.99 8.44
CA PRO A 394 -9.68 11.37 8.12
C PRO A 394 -10.25 12.37 9.11
N ASP A 395 -9.44 13.35 9.50
CA ASP A 395 -9.80 14.36 10.49
C ASP A 395 -10.98 15.26 10.03
N GLU A 396 -11.08 15.52 8.72
CA GLU A 396 -12.10 16.41 8.11
C GLU A 396 -13.53 15.82 8.07
N TYR A 397 -13.66 14.49 8.01
CA TYR A 397 -14.95 13.76 7.92
C TYR A 397 -14.86 12.45 8.71
N CYS A 398 -14.55 12.59 9.99
CA CYS A 398 -14.45 11.45 10.90
C CYS A 398 -15.85 10.85 11.16
N PRO A 399 -16.10 9.57 10.81
CA PRO A 399 -17.35 8.89 11.14
C PRO A 399 -17.43 8.66 12.65
N ARG A 400 -18.66 8.58 13.20
CA ARG A 400 -18.90 8.29 14.63
C ARG A 400 -18.72 6.81 14.97
N GLN A 401 -19.00 5.95 13.99
CA GLN A 401 -18.92 4.50 14.13
C GLN A 401 -18.03 3.92 13.01
N ILE A 402 -17.15 2.99 13.38
CA ILE A 402 -16.35 2.18 12.47
C ILE A 402 -16.73 0.70 12.61
N THR A 403 -16.97 0.02 11.48
CA THR A 403 -17.01 -1.44 11.44
C THR A 403 -15.76 -1.96 10.74
N ILE A 404 -15.00 -2.80 11.43
CA ILE A 404 -13.81 -3.47 10.91
C ILE A 404 -14.21 -4.87 10.46
N TRP A 405 -14.15 -5.12 9.16
CA TRP A 405 -14.42 -6.40 8.52
C TRP A 405 -13.08 -7.12 8.32
N GLY A 406 -12.66 -7.87 9.33
CA GLY A 406 -11.39 -8.58 9.33
C GLY A 406 -11.50 -9.93 8.61
N ASP A 407 -10.40 -10.36 7.99
CA ASP A 407 -10.27 -11.70 7.42
C ASP A 407 -9.93 -12.70 8.54
N LYS A 408 -10.41 -13.94 8.43
CA LYS A 408 -10.24 -15.00 9.44
C LYS A 408 -9.19 -15.99 8.96
N ASP A 409 -8.01 -16.00 9.57
CA ASP A 409 -6.88 -16.83 9.14
C ASP A 409 -6.33 -17.73 10.25
N VAL A 410 -5.72 -18.85 9.86
CA VAL A 410 -5.19 -19.87 10.79
C VAL A 410 -4.08 -19.33 11.71
N LYS A 411 -3.43 -18.22 11.35
CA LYS A 411 -2.40 -17.55 12.17
C LYS A 411 -2.94 -16.35 12.97
N GLN A 412 -4.24 -16.06 12.86
CA GLN A 412 -4.94 -14.96 13.52
C GLN A 412 -4.33 -13.58 13.23
N ALA A 413 -3.65 -13.40 12.09
CA ALA A 413 -3.00 -12.15 11.72
C ALA A 413 -4.02 -11.04 11.40
N GLY A 414 -5.10 -11.38 10.70
CA GLY A 414 -6.23 -10.48 10.42
C GLY A 414 -6.99 -10.12 11.70
N GLU A 415 -7.25 -11.11 12.56
CA GLU A 415 -7.89 -10.94 13.87
C GLU A 415 -7.08 -9.98 14.76
N GLN A 416 -5.78 -10.24 14.96
CA GLN A 416 -4.89 -9.38 15.75
C GLN A 416 -4.78 -7.95 15.20
N ALA A 417 -4.74 -7.78 13.87
CA ALA A 417 -4.69 -6.46 13.24
C ALA A 417 -6.00 -5.68 13.41
N ALA A 418 -7.14 -6.35 13.28
CA ALA A 418 -8.46 -5.78 13.49
C ALA A 418 -8.69 -5.42 14.97
N GLU A 419 -8.22 -6.23 15.92
CA GLU A 419 -8.25 -5.94 17.36
C GLU A 419 -7.34 -4.78 17.74
N ALA A 420 -6.12 -4.72 17.19
CA ALA A 420 -5.21 -3.60 17.39
C ALA A 420 -5.81 -2.29 16.87
N LEU A 421 -6.40 -2.30 15.67
CA LEU A 421 -7.14 -1.16 15.13
C LEU A 421 -8.36 -0.81 16.00
N SER A 422 -9.11 -1.82 16.47
CA SER A 422 -10.29 -1.59 17.33
C SER A 422 -9.94 -0.85 18.61
N ARG A 423 -8.85 -1.25 19.29
CA ARG A 423 -8.32 -0.54 20.47
C ARG A 423 -7.90 0.89 20.11
N ASN A 424 -7.03 1.04 19.12
CA ASN A 424 -6.51 2.36 18.68
C ASN A 424 -7.61 3.37 18.27
N LEU A 425 -8.78 2.90 17.82
CA LEU A 425 -9.93 3.73 17.46
C LEU A 425 -10.87 3.98 18.65
N LYS A 426 -11.06 3.00 19.55
CA LYS A 426 -11.81 3.18 20.82
C LYS A 426 -11.12 4.19 21.73
N ASP A 427 -9.78 4.16 21.80
CA ASP A 427 -8.98 5.13 22.56
C ASP A 427 -9.11 6.58 22.02
N LYS A 428 -9.61 6.74 20.78
CA LYS A 428 -9.96 8.04 20.17
C LYS A 428 -11.43 8.42 20.35
N GLY A 429 -12.20 7.65 21.14
CA GLY A 429 -13.61 7.91 21.43
C GLY A 429 -14.59 7.47 20.33
N LEU A 430 -14.19 6.58 19.42
CA LEU A 430 -15.05 6.06 18.35
C LEU A 430 -15.81 4.81 18.80
N PHE A 431 -17.04 4.63 18.30
CA PHE A 431 -17.76 3.37 18.43
C PHE A 431 -17.22 2.37 17.41
N VAL A 432 -16.66 1.24 17.87
CA VAL A 432 -16.00 0.28 16.97
C VAL A 432 -16.51 -1.14 17.16
N SER A 433 -17.05 -1.71 16.08
CA SER A 433 -17.36 -3.13 15.94
C SER A 433 -16.28 -3.80 15.09
N ALA A 434 -15.79 -4.96 15.52
CA ALA A 434 -14.98 -5.85 14.68
C ALA A 434 -15.83 -7.08 14.34
N ARG A 435 -15.74 -7.54 13.10
CA ARG A 435 -16.52 -8.65 12.56
C ARG A 435 -15.60 -9.57 11.77
N PHE A 436 -15.86 -10.87 11.87
CA PHE A 436 -15.12 -11.93 11.15
C PHE A 436 -16.12 -12.94 10.56
N PRO A 437 -15.78 -13.63 9.46
CA PRO A 437 -16.62 -14.71 8.93
C PRO A 437 -16.88 -15.81 9.96
N GLU A 438 -18.14 -16.20 10.16
CA GLU A 438 -18.48 -17.33 11.05
C GLU A 438 -18.10 -18.67 10.42
N THR A 439 -18.12 -18.74 9.08
CA THR A 439 -17.72 -19.90 8.27
C THR A 439 -16.41 -20.55 8.78
N PRO A 440 -16.36 -21.87 8.97
CA PRO A 440 -15.13 -22.58 9.30
C PRO A 440 -14.09 -22.44 8.18
N ILE A 441 -12.80 -22.36 8.52
CA ILE A 441 -11.73 -22.40 7.52
C ILE A 441 -11.67 -23.81 6.91
N PRO A 442 -11.80 -23.98 5.57
CA PRO A 442 -11.60 -25.28 4.91
C PRO A 442 -10.24 -25.89 5.23
N ARG A 443 -10.14 -27.22 5.27
CA ARG A 443 -8.92 -27.95 5.72
C ARG A 443 -7.68 -27.66 4.86
N ASP A 444 -7.89 -27.30 3.61
CA ASP A 444 -6.89 -26.96 2.59
C ASP A 444 -6.68 -25.44 2.40
N ALA A 445 -7.52 -24.62 3.06
CA ALA A 445 -7.42 -23.16 3.04
C ALA A 445 -6.57 -22.62 4.21
N LYS A 446 -5.99 -21.44 4.02
CA LYS A 446 -5.21 -20.72 5.06
C LYS A 446 -6.03 -19.65 5.78
N SER A 447 -7.15 -19.25 5.18
CA SER A 447 -8.03 -18.17 5.62
C SER A 447 -9.40 -18.32 4.97
N VAL A 448 -10.38 -17.62 5.53
CA VAL A 448 -11.67 -17.30 4.92
C VAL A 448 -11.85 -15.78 5.01
N ASP A 449 -12.15 -15.15 3.89
CA ASP A 449 -12.42 -13.71 3.82
C ASP A 449 -13.91 -13.42 3.51
N TRP A 450 -14.28 -12.14 3.49
CA TRP A 450 -15.66 -11.74 3.18
C TRP A 450 -16.05 -11.92 1.71
N ASN A 451 -15.08 -12.17 0.82
CA ASN A 451 -15.36 -12.56 -0.55
C ASN A 451 -15.72 -14.05 -0.65
N ASP A 452 -15.12 -14.92 0.17
CA ASP A 452 -15.60 -16.30 0.34
C ASP A 452 -17.03 -16.33 0.89
N VAL A 453 -17.38 -15.43 1.82
CA VAL A 453 -18.75 -15.34 2.36
C VAL A 453 -19.77 -14.97 1.27
N ILE A 454 -19.51 -13.94 0.46
CA ILE A 454 -20.46 -13.55 -0.61
C ILE A 454 -20.54 -14.58 -1.74
N MET A 455 -19.45 -15.31 -2.00
CA MET A 455 -19.44 -16.44 -2.95
C MET A 455 -20.32 -17.60 -2.48
N ASN A 456 -20.31 -17.91 -1.18
CA ASN A 456 -21.05 -19.05 -0.63
C ASN A 456 -22.53 -18.71 -0.35
N LEU A 457 -22.84 -17.49 0.09
CA LEU A 457 -24.19 -17.10 0.55
C LEU A 457 -24.94 -16.21 -0.44
N GLY A 458 -24.26 -15.64 -1.44
CA GLY A 458 -24.78 -14.53 -2.23
C GLY A 458 -24.99 -13.25 -1.41
N VAL A 459 -25.49 -12.19 -2.07
CA VAL A 459 -25.72 -10.89 -1.44
C VAL A 459 -26.78 -10.99 -0.34
N GLU A 460 -27.92 -11.62 -0.63
CA GLU A 460 -29.03 -11.74 0.31
C GLU A 460 -28.70 -12.63 1.51
N GLY A 461 -28.02 -13.76 1.29
CA GLY A 461 -27.56 -14.62 2.37
C GLY A 461 -26.52 -13.93 3.26
N PHE A 462 -25.59 -13.17 2.69
CA PHE A 462 -24.68 -12.32 3.48
C PHE A 462 -25.46 -11.35 4.38
N ARG A 463 -26.43 -10.62 3.81
CA ARG A 463 -27.27 -9.67 4.57
C ARG A 463 -28.03 -10.37 5.69
N ASN A 464 -28.65 -11.51 5.38
CA ASN A 464 -29.45 -12.27 6.33
C ASN A 464 -28.63 -12.89 7.46
N THR A 465 -27.40 -13.32 7.21
CA THR A 465 -26.52 -13.88 8.26
C THR A 465 -25.87 -12.78 9.10
N TYR A 466 -25.30 -11.74 8.46
CA TYR A 466 -24.39 -10.83 9.15
C TYR A 466 -24.96 -9.44 9.45
N LEU A 467 -26.08 -9.03 8.85
CA LEU A 467 -26.66 -7.68 9.04
C LEU A 467 -27.96 -7.65 9.85
N TRP A 468 -28.47 -8.78 10.31
CA TRP A 468 -29.61 -8.78 11.24
C TRP A 468 -29.22 -8.17 12.59
N GLY A 469 -30.09 -7.29 13.11
CA GLY A 469 -29.84 -6.54 14.35
C GLY A 469 -29.10 -5.20 14.20
N PHE A 470 -29.08 -4.61 13.00
CA PHE A 470 -28.72 -3.20 12.79
C PHE A 470 -29.89 -2.24 13.04
#